data_AF-X0WR68-F1
#
_entry.id   AF-X0WR68-F1
#
_cell.length_a   1.000
_cell.length_b   1.000
_cell.length_c   1.000
_cell.angle_alpha   90.00
_cell.angle_beta   90.00
_cell.angle_gamma   90.00
#
_symmetry.space_group_name_H-M   'P 1'
#
loop_
_entity.id
_entity.type
_entity.pdbx_description
1 polymer ?
#
loop_
_entity_poly.entity_id
_entity_poly.type
_entity_poly.pdbx_seq_one_letter_code
_entity_poly.pdbx_strand_id
1 'polypeptide(L)'
;AACQQATETEAPPEAPPEEAPPEEVEGTGKVTIRILTLPWPQTPVEQGYANELFTPESGVEALLEGPPYEFAESKMRELAASQSPEFDMYEYDSQWISAMVVADAMEDISTGSYFGSPDAKIAFEDWMPGFRDYLGRWPVNDKKALAGDVAEYQDQPIFGVAWTLGSNMLGYRVDLFEEKGIVDENGKAKPPETWDDFRDACIKLTEGDRYGIAWYNTRLADGISMAWLPFHWSYGADIWDYDT
;
A
#
# COMPACT_ATOMS: atom_id res chain seq x y z
N ALA A 1 -19.78 19.57 60.61
CA ALA A 1 -20.25 18.33 59.97
C ALA A 1 -19.69 18.31 58.56
N ALA A 2 -18.55 17.65 58.36
CA ALA A 2 -17.92 17.51 57.05
C ALA A 2 -18.46 16.22 56.42
N CYS A 3 -19.13 16.34 55.28
CA CYS A 3 -19.67 15.22 54.53
C CYS A 3 -18.57 14.76 53.56
N GLN A 4 -17.86 13.68 53.90
CA GLN A 4 -16.98 12.97 52.98
C GLN A 4 -17.87 12.07 52.11
N GLN A 5 -17.98 12.38 50.83
CA GLN A 5 -18.50 11.43 49.85
C GLN A 5 -17.34 10.56 49.37
N ALA A 6 -17.46 9.26 49.62
CA ALA A 6 -16.56 8.26 49.08
C ALA A 6 -16.79 8.17 47.57
N THR A 7 -15.74 8.41 46.78
CA THR A 7 -15.71 8.10 45.36
C THR A 7 -15.41 6.61 45.22
N GLU A 8 -16.41 5.84 44.77
CA GLU A 8 -16.19 4.48 44.26
C GLU A 8 -15.32 4.58 43.00
N THR A 9 -14.11 4.06 43.07
CA THR A 9 -13.27 3.79 41.89
C THR A 9 -13.88 2.60 41.14
N GLU A 10 -14.55 2.86 40.02
CA GLU A 10 -14.86 1.84 39.02
C GLU A 10 -13.55 1.24 38.49
N ALA A 11 -13.47 -0.10 38.49
CA ALA A 11 -12.40 -0.82 37.83
C ALA A 11 -12.48 -0.59 36.31
N PRO A 12 -11.34 -0.47 35.61
CA PRO A 12 -11.35 -0.34 34.15
C PRO A 12 -12.01 -1.57 33.51
N PRO A 13 -12.73 -1.40 32.39
CA PRO A 13 -13.36 -2.51 31.68
C PRO A 13 -12.30 -3.54 31.28
N GLU A 14 -12.62 -4.82 31.46
CA GLU A 14 -11.77 -5.93 30.99
C GLU A 14 -11.48 -5.76 29.50
N ALA A 15 -10.21 -5.94 29.14
CA ALA A 15 -9.79 -5.97 27.76
C ALA A 15 -10.58 -7.07 27.02
N PRO A 16 -11.00 -6.83 25.76
CA PRO A 16 -11.61 -7.88 24.96
C PRO A 16 -10.66 -9.09 24.89
N PRO A 17 -11.20 -10.31 24.86
CA PRO A 17 -10.36 -11.50 24.76
C PRO A 17 -9.47 -11.39 23.54
N GLU A 18 -8.18 -11.63 23.74
CA GLU A 18 -7.18 -11.76 22.69
C GLU A 18 -7.73 -12.74 21.65
N GLU A 19 -7.97 -12.27 20.42
CA GLU A 19 -8.39 -13.14 19.32
C GLU A 19 -7.35 -14.25 19.19
N ALA A 20 -7.82 -15.50 19.23
CA ALA A 20 -6.96 -16.64 19.03
C ALA A 20 -6.21 -16.45 17.69
N PRO A 21 -4.91 -16.78 17.63
CA PRO A 21 -4.17 -16.71 16.38
C PRO A 21 -4.96 -17.48 15.30
N PRO A 22 -5.02 -16.96 14.07
CA PRO A 22 -5.72 -17.65 12.99
C PRO A 22 -5.20 -19.08 12.90
N GLU A 23 -6.13 -20.05 12.83
CA GLU A 23 -5.78 -21.47 12.70
C GLU A 23 -4.82 -21.65 11.52
N GLU A 24 -3.69 -22.33 11.77
CA GLU A 24 -2.80 -22.76 10.69
C GLU A 24 -3.61 -23.57 9.69
N VAL A 25 -3.75 -23.06 8.47
CA VAL A 25 -4.44 -23.75 7.39
C VAL A 25 -3.56 -24.92 6.98
N GLU A 26 -3.95 -26.14 7.35
CA GLU A 26 -3.25 -27.35 6.91
C GLU A 26 -3.45 -27.56 5.40
N GLY A 27 -2.35 -27.45 4.67
CA GLY A 27 -2.31 -27.53 3.22
C GLY A 27 -2.72 -28.86 2.62
N THR A 28 -3.58 -28.78 1.60
CA THR A 28 -4.00 -29.92 0.76
C THR A 28 -3.28 -29.95 -0.59
N GLY A 29 -2.42 -28.98 -0.87
CA GLY A 29 -1.62 -28.87 -2.10
C GLY A 29 -0.38 -29.78 -2.10
N LYS A 30 0.12 -30.14 -3.29
CA LYS A 30 1.38 -30.91 -3.41
C LYS A 30 2.64 -30.04 -3.26
N VAL A 31 2.46 -28.73 -3.39
CA VAL A 31 3.48 -27.66 -3.28
C VAL A 31 2.79 -26.48 -2.60
N THR A 32 3.50 -25.83 -1.67
CA THR A 32 3.05 -24.62 -0.96
C THR A 32 3.99 -23.49 -1.32
N ILE A 33 3.44 -22.32 -1.66
CA ILE A 33 4.14 -21.06 -1.86
C ILE A 33 3.82 -20.16 -0.67
N ARG A 34 4.85 -19.65 0.02
CA ARG A 34 4.71 -18.70 1.12
C ARG A 34 5.00 -17.29 0.62
N ILE A 35 4.05 -16.40 0.82
CA ILE A 35 4.11 -15.01 0.37
C ILE A 35 4.18 -14.12 1.61
N LEU A 36 5.28 -13.37 1.75
CA LEU A 36 5.38 -12.34 2.76
C LEU A 36 4.59 -11.13 2.27
N THR A 37 3.49 -10.85 2.95
CA THR A 37 2.52 -9.82 2.56
C THR A 37 2.65 -8.54 3.38
N LEU A 38 2.11 -7.45 2.85
CA LEU A 38 1.84 -6.25 3.63
C LEU A 38 0.44 -6.42 4.23
N PRO A 39 0.22 -6.28 5.56
CA PRO A 39 -1.04 -6.62 6.23
C PRO A 39 -2.10 -5.53 6.00
N TRP A 40 -2.44 -5.32 4.73
CA TRP A 40 -3.45 -4.39 4.28
C TRP A 40 -4.81 -5.10 4.23
N PRO A 41 -5.92 -4.35 4.16
CA PRO A 41 -7.25 -4.95 4.05
C PRO A 41 -7.43 -5.90 2.86
N GLN A 42 -6.54 -5.85 1.86
CA GLN A 42 -6.53 -6.73 0.69
C GLN A 42 -6.01 -8.14 0.99
N THR A 43 -5.07 -8.32 1.92
CA THR A 43 -4.44 -9.62 2.22
C THR A 43 -5.45 -10.73 2.55
N PRO A 44 -6.45 -10.52 3.45
CA PRO A 44 -7.45 -11.56 3.69
C PRO A 44 -8.33 -11.85 2.46
N VAL A 45 -8.52 -10.89 1.57
CA VAL A 45 -9.26 -11.10 0.31
C VAL A 45 -8.42 -11.92 -0.67
N GLU A 46 -7.13 -11.60 -0.79
CA GLU A 46 -6.16 -12.34 -1.60
C GLU A 46 -6.02 -13.79 -1.12
N GLN A 47 -5.94 -14.01 0.20
CA GLN A 47 -5.96 -15.36 0.78
C GLN A 47 -7.26 -16.11 0.46
N GLY A 48 -8.40 -15.41 0.47
CA GLY A 48 -9.68 -15.96 0.02
C GLY A 48 -9.64 -16.43 -1.44
N TYR A 49 -9.13 -15.60 -2.36
CA TYR A 49 -8.97 -15.98 -3.76
C TYR A 49 -7.92 -17.08 -3.98
N ALA A 50 -6.85 -17.10 -3.19
CA ALA A 50 -5.88 -18.17 -3.19
C ALA A 50 -6.54 -19.52 -2.87
N ASN A 51 -7.44 -19.54 -1.88
CA ASN A 51 -8.13 -20.75 -1.43
C ASN A 51 -9.26 -21.16 -2.39
N GLU A 52 -10.05 -20.21 -2.88
CA GLU A 52 -11.26 -20.49 -3.66
C GLU A 52 -11.00 -20.69 -5.16
N LEU A 53 -9.95 -20.05 -5.70
CA LEU A 53 -9.69 -20.01 -7.14
C LEU A 53 -8.35 -20.65 -7.48
N PHE A 54 -7.26 -20.10 -6.93
CA PHE A 54 -5.90 -20.49 -7.33
C PHE A 54 -5.58 -21.94 -6.95
N THR A 55 -5.82 -22.33 -5.69
CA THR A 55 -5.46 -23.66 -5.19
C THR A 55 -6.25 -24.77 -5.89
N PRO A 56 -7.58 -24.67 -6.10
CA PRO A 56 -8.33 -25.67 -6.84
C PRO A 56 -7.92 -25.79 -8.31
N GLU A 57 -7.55 -24.68 -8.96
CA GLU A 57 -7.14 -24.69 -10.37
C GLU A 57 -5.71 -25.23 -10.56
N SER A 58 -4.78 -24.80 -9.70
CA SER A 58 -3.35 -25.10 -9.86
C SER A 58 -2.88 -26.34 -9.10
N GLY A 59 -3.57 -26.71 -8.01
CA GLY A 59 -3.10 -27.70 -7.04
C GLY A 59 -1.93 -27.21 -6.16
N VAL A 60 -1.58 -25.93 -6.24
CA VAL A 60 -0.57 -25.25 -5.44
C VAL A 60 -1.28 -24.43 -4.37
N GLU A 61 -0.86 -24.58 -3.13
CA GLU A 61 -1.35 -23.76 -2.03
C GLU A 61 -0.55 -22.46 -1.94
N ALA A 62 -1.22 -21.33 -1.73
CA ALA A 62 -0.57 -20.07 -1.42
C ALA A 62 -0.94 -19.62 0.00
N LEU A 63 0.08 -19.37 0.82
CA LEU A 63 -0.05 -18.90 2.19
C LEU A 63 0.46 -17.46 2.28
N LEU A 64 -0.44 -16.54 2.63
CA LEU A 64 -0.16 -15.11 2.74
C LEU A 64 -0.06 -14.76 4.22
N GLU A 65 1.13 -14.32 4.64
CA GLU A 65 1.35 -13.88 6.02
C GLU A 65 2.35 -12.71 6.05
N GLY A 66 2.23 -11.85 7.05
CA GLY A 66 3.07 -10.66 7.10
C GLY A 66 3.04 -10.01 8.48
N PRO A 67 4.16 -9.43 8.95
CA PRO A 67 4.16 -8.63 10.16
C PRO A 67 3.44 -7.29 9.91
N PRO A 68 3.10 -6.52 10.97
CA PRO A 68 2.68 -5.12 10.83
C PRO A 68 3.59 -4.33 9.88
N TYR A 69 3.03 -3.41 9.10
CA TYR A 69 3.72 -2.72 8.00
C TYR A 69 5.06 -2.10 8.44
N GLU A 70 5.13 -1.51 9.63
CA GLU A 70 6.34 -0.88 10.18
C GLU A 70 7.52 -1.85 10.37
N PHE A 71 7.27 -3.16 10.36
CA PHE A 71 8.28 -4.20 10.48
C PHE A 71 8.53 -4.95 9.16
N ALA A 72 7.65 -4.82 8.17
CA ALA A 72 7.70 -5.59 6.93
C ALA A 72 9.03 -5.43 6.18
N GLU A 73 9.46 -4.19 5.95
CA GLU A 73 10.74 -3.92 5.28
C GLU A 73 11.93 -4.52 6.06
N SER A 74 11.94 -4.37 7.38
CA SER A 74 13.03 -4.89 8.21
C SER A 74 13.12 -6.43 8.17
N LYS A 75 11.97 -7.12 8.17
CA LYS A 75 11.90 -8.57 8.02
C LYS A 75 12.37 -9.01 6.64
N MET A 76 11.94 -8.34 5.55
CA MET A 76 12.43 -8.64 4.19
C MET A 76 13.95 -8.49 4.09
N ARG A 77 14.52 -7.42 4.67
CA ARG A 77 15.97 -7.19 4.69
C ARG A 77 16.72 -8.27 5.48
N GLU A 78 16.18 -8.71 6.61
CA GLU A 78 16.74 -9.81 7.40
C GLU A 78 16.73 -11.13 6.60
N LEU A 79 15.59 -11.46 5.98
CA LEU A 79 15.44 -12.65 5.16
C LEU A 79 16.43 -12.64 3.99
N ALA A 80 16.53 -11.52 3.27
CA ALA A 80 17.48 -11.33 2.19
C ALA A 80 18.93 -11.53 2.66
N ALA A 81 19.34 -10.85 3.74
CA ALA A 81 20.71 -10.92 4.26
C ALA A 81 21.09 -12.34 4.73
N SER A 82 20.12 -13.09 5.24
CA SER A 82 20.29 -14.47 5.68
C SER A 82 20.14 -15.52 4.56
N GLN A 83 19.70 -15.11 3.37
CA GLN A 83 19.27 -16.00 2.28
C GLN A 83 18.26 -17.05 2.77
N SER A 84 17.30 -16.61 3.58
CA SER A 84 16.31 -17.50 4.19
C SER A 84 15.35 -18.07 3.14
N PRO A 85 15.05 -19.39 3.17
CA PRO A 85 14.03 -20.02 2.34
C PRO A 85 12.63 -19.97 2.98
N GLU A 86 12.44 -19.16 4.03
CA GLU A 86 11.17 -19.07 4.78
C GLU A 86 10.01 -18.63 3.88
N PHE A 87 10.27 -17.73 2.93
CA PHE A 87 9.29 -17.20 1.99
C PHE A 87 9.78 -17.35 0.55
N ASP A 88 8.85 -17.61 -0.34
CA ASP A 88 9.10 -17.79 -1.78
C ASP A 88 8.87 -16.48 -2.55
N MET A 89 7.98 -15.62 -2.05
CA MET A 89 7.60 -14.35 -2.68
C MET A 89 7.45 -13.23 -1.65
N TYR A 90 7.74 -12.00 -2.08
CA TYR A 90 7.53 -10.78 -1.29
C TYR A 90 6.55 -9.84 -2.01
N GLU A 91 5.53 -9.41 -1.29
CA GLU A 91 4.80 -8.18 -1.63
C GLU A 91 5.56 -7.01 -1.02
N TYR A 92 6.21 -6.20 -1.85
CA TYR A 92 7.05 -5.09 -1.38
C TYR A 92 6.45 -3.74 -1.80
N ASP A 93 6.65 -2.73 -0.96
CA ASP A 93 6.31 -1.36 -1.36
C ASP A 93 7.26 -0.88 -2.46
N SER A 94 6.70 -0.20 -3.47
CA SER A 94 7.40 0.37 -4.62
C SER A 94 8.74 1.05 -4.29
N GLN A 95 8.79 1.80 -3.19
CA GLN A 95 9.97 2.53 -2.74
C GLN A 95 11.13 1.62 -2.27
N TRP A 96 10.91 0.32 -2.09
CA TRP A 96 11.92 -0.62 -1.59
C TRP A 96 12.65 -1.39 -2.70
N ILE A 97 12.15 -1.39 -3.95
CA ILE A 97 12.68 -2.23 -5.04
C ILE A 97 14.19 -2.11 -5.20
N SER A 98 14.72 -0.88 -5.24
CA SER A 98 16.14 -0.63 -5.46
C SER A 98 17.01 -1.28 -4.38
N ALA A 99 16.57 -1.19 -3.12
CA ALA A 99 17.31 -1.76 -2.01
C ALA A 99 17.25 -3.29 -1.99
N MET A 100 16.13 -3.89 -2.40
CA MET A 100 15.97 -5.34 -2.49
C MET A 100 16.79 -5.92 -3.64
N VAL A 101 16.79 -5.27 -4.81
CA VAL A 101 17.60 -5.69 -5.96
C VAL A 101 19.11 -5.60 -5.65
N VAL A 102 19.57 -4.50 -5.06
CA VAL A 102 20.98 -4.34 -4.66
C VAL A 102 21.40 -5.34 -3.57
N ALA A 103 20.44 -5.80 -2.75
CA ALA A 103 20.67 -6.82 -1.74
C ALA A 103 20.62 -8.27 -2.28
N ASP A 104 20.47 -8.46 -3.60
CA ASP A 104 20.32 -9.78 -4.22
C ASP A 104 19.11 -10.57 -3.67
N ALA A 105 18.05 -9.84 -3.29
CA ALA A 105 16.85 -10.38 -2.67
C ALA A 105 15.74 -10.74 -3.67
N MET A 106 15.90 -10.35 -4.94
CA MET A 106 14.87 -10.45 -5.98
C MET A 106 15.44 -11.20 -7.18
N GLU A 107 14.65 -12.10 -7.75
CA GLU A 107 15.01 -12.82 -8.98
C GLU A 107 14.60 -12.04 -10.22
N ASP A 108 15.42 -12.11 -11.28
CA ASP A 108 15.06 -11.58 -12.59
C ASP A 108 14.02 -12.50 -13.27
N ILE A 109 12.77 -12.03 -13.28
CA ILE A 109 11.63 -12.71 -13.88
C ILE A 109 11.43 -12.38 -15.36
N SER A 110 12.38 -11.70 -16.01
CA SER A 110 12.41 -11.55 -17.48
C SER A 110 12.91 -12.80 -18.21
N THR A 111 13.45 -13.77 -17.47
CA THR A 111 14.15 -14.94 -18.01
C THR A 111 13.23 -16.00 -18.62
N GLY A 112 13.83 -17.00 -19.28
CA GLY A 112 13.13 -18.14 -19.88
C GLY A 112 12.37 -19.03 -18.90
N SER A 113 12.55 -18.85 -17.59
CA SER A 113 11.78 -19.53 -16.54
C SER A 113 10.44 -18.84 -16.26
N TYR A 114 10.28 -17.57 -16.65
CA TYR A 114 9.14 -16.71 -16.32
C TYR A 114 8.60 -16.05 -17.60
N PHE A 115 8.62 -14.72 -17.70
CA PHE A 115 8.05 -13.99 -18.85
C PHE A 115 8.75 -14.29 -20.17
N GLY A 116 10.04 -14.65 -20.14
CA GLY A 116 10.78 -15.07 -21.34
C GLY A 116 10.47 -16.50 -21.78
N SER A 117 9.65 -17.26 -21.04
CA SER A 117 9.27 -18.61 -21.41
C SER A 117 8.37 -18.62 -22.66
N PRO A 118 8.61 -19.51 -23.63
CA PRO A 118 7.68 -19.69 -24.76
C PRO A 118 6.30 -20.22 -24.31
N ASP A 119 6.21 -20.77 -23.10
CA ASP A 119 4.97 -21.29 -22.50
C ASP A 119 4.33 -20.30 -21.52
N ALA A 120 4.86 -19.07 -21.41
CA ALA A 120 4.29 -18.03 -20.56
C ALA A 120 2.84 -17.73 -21.00
N LYS A 121 1.89 -17.83 -20.06
CA LYS A 121 0.46 -17.56 -20.32
C LYS A 121 0.11 -16.08 -20.25
N ILE A 122 0.99 -15.29 -19.64
CA ILE A 122 0.86 -13.86 -19.40
C ILE A 122 2.18 -13.21 -19.81
N ALA A 123 2.10 -12.01 -20.34
CA ALA A 123 3.26 -11.21 -20.74
C ALA A 123 3.40 -10.02 -19.79
N PHE A 124 4.63 -9.55 -19.55
CA PHE A 124 4.86 -8.34 -18.76
C PHE A 124 4.08 -7.13 -19.34
N GLU A 125 3.83 -7.15 -20.64
CA GLU A 125 3.08 -6.13 -21.34
C GLU A 125 1.59 -6.08 -20.99
N ASP A 126 1.04 -7.11 -20.35
CA ASP A 126 -0.37 -7.16 -19.93
C ASP A 126 -0.68 -6.18 -18.79
N TRP A 127 0.34 -5.66 -18.11
CA TRP A 127 0.20 -4.65 -17.06
C TRP A 127 0.16 -3.22 -17.60
N MET A 128 -0.41 -2.31 -16.80
CA MET A 128 -0.55 -0.91 -17.15
C MET A 128 0.80 -0.28 -17.53
N PRO A 129 0.91 0.34 -18.72
CA PRO A 129 2.12 1.04 -19.14
C PRO A 129 2.55 2.08 -18.10
N GLY A 130 3.86 2.24 -17.97
CA GLY A 130 4.49 3.16 -17.02
C GLY A 130 4.53 2.62 -15.59
N PHE A 131 3.40 2.17 -15.03
CA PHE A 131 3.39 1.50 -13.71
C PHE A 131 4.16 0.18 -13.75
N ARG A 132 3.97 -0.64 -14.78
CA ARG A 132 4.71 -1.90 -14.93
C ARG A 132 6.21 -1.65 -14.94
N ASP A 133 6.67 -0.63 -15.66
CA ASP A 133 8.09 -0.35 -15.85
C ASP A 133 8.67 0.31 -14.59
N TYR A 134 7.96 1.23 -13.95
CA TYR A 134 8.35 1.85 -12.68
C TYR A 134 8.44 0.81 -11.53
N LEU A 135 7.47 -0.09 -11.43
CA LEU A 135 7.36 -1.04 -10.31
C LEU A 135 8.07 -2.37 -10.57
N GLY A 136 8.32 -2.70 -11.83
CA GLY A 136 8.84 -4.01 -12.25
C GLY A 136 10.26 -3.97 -12.80
N ARG A 137 10.68 -2.91 -13.51
CA ARG A 137 12.01 -2.84 -14.10
C ARG A 137 12.99 -2.11 -13.19
N TRP A 138 14.25 -2.54 -13.22
CA TRP A 138 15.31 -1.84 -12.52
C TRP A 138 16.67 -1.98 -13.22
N PRO A 139 17.48 -0.90 -13.27
CA PRO A 139 17.17 0.47 -12.87
C PRO A 139 16.31 1.23 -13.89
N VAL A 140 15.50 2.17 -13.42
CA VAL A 140 14.71 3.10 -14.25
C VAL A 140 14.73 4.50 -13.66
N ASN A 141 14.54 5.52 -14.50
CA ASN A 141 14.10 6.84 -14.03
C ASN A 141 12.57 6.76 -13.85
N ASP A 142 12.10 6.86 -12.61
CA ASP A 142 10.68 6.77 -12.25
C ASP A 142 9.81 7.83 -12.94
N LYS A 143 10.27 9.07 -13.08
CA LYS A 143 9.52 10.14 -13.75
C LYS A 143 9.31 9.84 -15.23
N LYS A 144 10.35 9.38 -15.92
CA LYS A 144 10.24 8.92 -17.32
C LYS A 144 9.35 7.68 -17.42
N ALA A 145 9.58 6.70 -16.54
CA ALA A 145 8.81 5.46 -16.54
C ALA A 145 7.31 5.72 -16.33
N LEU A 146 6.94 6.48 -15.30
CA LEU A 146 5.54 6.86 -15.02
C LEU A 146 4.92 7.70 -16.13
N ALA A 147 5.71 8.47 -16.88
CA ALA A 147 5.25 9.19 -18.07
C ALA A 147 5.12 8.29 -19.33
N GLY A 148 5.53 7.02 -19.24
CA GLY A 148 5.56 6.07 -20.35
C GLY A 148 6.76 6.24 -21.30
N ASP A 149 7.74 7.07 -20.96
CA ASP A 149 9.00 7.21 -21.71
C ASP A 149 9.98 6.11 -21.30
N VAL A 150 9.69 4.88 -21.75
CA VAL A 150 10.36 3.65 -21.30
C VAL A 150 11.24 3.01 -22.35
N ALA A 151 11.45 3.66 -23.49
CA ALA A 151 12.17 3.07 -24.63
C ALA A 151 13.60 2.64 -24.27
N GLU A 152 14.26 3.38 -23.39
CA GLU A 152 15.63 3.07 -22.94
C GLU A 152 15.70 1.97 -21.88
N TYR A 153 14.56 1.52 -21.33
CA TYR A 153 14.49 0.51 -20.27
C TYR A 153 14.06 -0.88 -20.75
N GLN A 154 13.80 -1.08 -22.05
CA GLN A 154 13.21 -2.33 -22.54
C GLN A 154 14.12 -3.56 -22.31
N ASP A 155 15.43 -3.35 -22.29
CA ASP A 155 16.43 -4.40 -22.03
C ASP A 155 16.76 -4.55 -20.52
N GLN A 156 16.15 -3.75 -19.64
CA GLN A 156 16.38 -3.87 -18.21
C GLN A 156 15.67 -5.10 -17.62
N PRO A 157 16.31 -5.79 -16.66
CA PRO A 157 15.69 -6.88 -15.92
C PRO A 157 14.35 -6.51 -15.29
N ILE A 158 13.52 -7.52 -15.08
CA ILE A 158 12.22 -7.38 -14.42
C ILE A 158 12.32 -8.09 -13.08
N PHE A 159 12.04 -7.40 -11.98
CA PHE A 159 12.12 -7.94 -10.61
C PHE A 159 10.76 -8.03 -9.90
N GLY A 160 9.69 -7.60 -10.55
CA GLY A 160 8.36 -7.67 -9.97
C GLY A 160 7.26 -7.28 -10.93
N VAL A 161 6.03 -7.43 -10.45
CA VAL A 161 4.81 -7.06 -11.16
C VAL A 161 3.95 -6.17 -10.26
N ALA A 162 3.27 -5.20 -10.86
CA ALA A 162 2.32 -4.39 -10.12
C ALA A 162 1.11 -5.27 -9.75
N TRP A 163 0.97 -5.62 -8.46
CA TRP A 163 -0.17 -6.41 -7.97
C TRP A 163 -1.30 -5.53 -7.44
N THR A 164 -0.95 -4.38 -6.84
CA THR A 164 -1.89 -3.40 -6.31
C THR A 164 -1.41 -1.98 -6.64
N LEU A 165 -2.36 -1.07 -6.84
CA LEU A 165 -2.10 0.34 -7.11
C LEU A 165 -2.94 1.19 -6.14
N GLY A 166 -2.25 1.89 -5.25
CA GLY A 166 -2.85 2.91 -4.41
C GLY A 166 -2.89 4.26 -5.12
N SER A 167 -3.96 5.02 -4.93
CA SER A 167 -4.04 6.41 -5.38
C SER A 167 -4.52 7.30 -4.24
N ASN A 168 -3.84 8.42 -4.04
CA ASN A 168 -4.26 9.44 -3.08
C ASN A 168 -5.48 10.17 -3.64
N MET A 169 -6.59 10.10 -2.91
CA MET A 169 -7.84 10.75 -3.28
C MET A 169 -8.34 11.65 -2.15
N LEU A 170 -9.01 12.74 -2.52
CA LEU A 170 -9.74 13.58 -1.57
C LEU A 170 -11.13 12.98 -1.30
N GLY A 171 -11.30 12.36 -0.13
CA GLY A 171 -12.62 12.04 0.40
C GLY A 171 -13.24 13.24 1.10
N TYR A 172 -14.51 13.55 0.82
CA TYR A 172 -15.24 14.65 1.48
C TYR A 172 -16.71 14.28 1.76
N ARG A 173 -17.31 14.96 2.74
CA ARG A 173 -18.69 14.73 3.18
C ARG A 173 -19.67 15.63 2.43
N VAL A 174 -20.28 15.08 1.37
CA VAL A 174 -21.24 15.77 0.49
C VAL A 174 -22.34 16.47 1.29
N ASP A 175 -22.92 15.79 2.27
CA ASP A 175 -23.99 16.33 3.12
C ASP A 175 -23.56 17.55 3.93
N LEU A 176 -22.33 17.54 4.46
CA LEU A 176 -21.79 18.67 5.23
C LEU A 176 -21.39 19.84 4.33
N PHE A 177 -20.93 19.55 3.11
CA PHE A 177 -20.66 20.58 2.11
C PHE A 177 -21.93 21.31 1.73
N GLU A 178 -23.02 20.58 1.48
CA GLU A 178 -24.35 21.16 1.20
C GLU A 178 -24.89 21.96 2.39
N GLU A 179 -24.78 21.43 3.62
CA GLU A 179 -25.15 22.12 4.86
C GLU A 179 -24.46 23.50 4.99
N LYS A 180 -23.18 23.58 4.62
CA LYS A 180 -22.36 24.81 4.72
C LYS A 180 -22.38 25.66 3.43
N GLY A 181 -23.19 25.30 2.45
CA GLY A 181 -23.28 26.02 1.17
C GLY A 181 -21.99 25.98 0.35
N ILE A 182 -21.16 24.94 0.51
CA ILE A 182 -19.98 24.66 -0.31
C ILE A 182 -20.45 23.87 -1.53
N VAL A 183 -21.18 24.55 -2.40
CA VAL A 183 -21.94 23.96 -3.50
C VAL A 183 -21.65 24.63 -4.83
N ASP A 184 -21.95 23.94 -5.93
CA ASP A 184 -21.94 24.47 -7.29
C ASP A 184 -23.18 25.35 -7.57
N GLU A 185 -23.30 25.83 -8.81
CA GLU A 185 -24.45 26.65 -9.27
C GLU A 185 -25.80 25.94 -9.18
N ASN A 186 -25.82 24.61 -9.06
CA ASN A 186 -27.02 23.77 -8.96
C ASN A 186 -27.33 23.39 -7.51
N GLY A 187 -26.53 23.85 -6.54
CA GLY A 187 -26.71 23.54 -5.12
C GLY A 187 -26.18 22.17 -4.70
N LYS A 188 -25.35 21.50 -5.52
CA LYS A 188 -24.71 20.22 -5.17
C LYS A 188 -23.33 20.45 -4.58
N ALA A 189 -22.90 19.61 -3.64
CA ALA A 189 -21.55 19.71 -3.06
C ALA A 189 -20.48 19.85 -4.13
N LYS A 190 -19.63 20.88 -4.01
CA LYS A 190 -18.53 21.13 -4.94
C LYS A 190 -17.20 20.73 -4.28
N PRO A 191 -16.39 19.85 -4.90
CA PRO A 191 -15.06 19.54 -4.38
C PRO A 191 -14.15 20.78 -4.47
N PRO A 192 -13.21 20.97 -3.54
CA PRO A 192 -12.21 22.03 -3.63
C PRO A 192 -11.33 21.85 -4.88
N GLU A 193 -11.04 22.95 -5.58
CA GLU A 193 -10.17 22.93 -6.77
C GLU A 193 -8.75 23.43 -6.44
N THR A 194 -8.60 24.20 -5.37
CA THR A 194 -7.34 24.76 -4.90
C THR A 194 -7.09 24.45 -3.43
N TRP A 195 -5.84 24.62 -2.98
CA TRP A 195 -5.52 24.51 -1.56
C TRP A 195 -6.18 25.60 -0.70
N ASP A 196 -6.44 26.78 -1.28
CA ASP A 196 -7.20 27.84 -0.60
C ASP A 196 -8.67 27.44 -0.44
N ASP A 197 -9.30 26.88 -1.49
CA ASP A 197 -10.67 26.34 -1.40
C ASP A 197 -10.76 25.24 -0.34
N PHE A 198 -9.75 24.36 -0.30
CA PHE A 198 -9.68 23.26 0.65
C PHE A 198 -9.58 23.81 2.07
N ARG A 199 -8.66 24.74 2.33
CA ARG A 199 -8.49 25.40 3.62
C ARG A 199 -9.78 26.09 4.06
N ASP A 200 -10.42 26.83 3.16
CA ASP A 200 -11.65 27.57 3.47
C ASP A 200 -12.83 26.62 3.74
N ALA A 201 -12.93 25.50 3.02
CA ALA A 201 -13.89 24.45 3.33
C ALA A 201 -13.64 23.85 4.72
N CYS A 202 -12.39 23.52 5.06
CA CYS A 202 -12.04 23.00 6.38
C CYS A 202 -12.39 23.98 7.51
N ILE A 203 -12.16 25.28 7.31
CA ILE A 203 -12.53 26.32 8.28
C ILE A 203 -14.05 26.37 8.47
N LYS A 204 -14.83 26.37 7.38
CA LYS A 204 -16.31 26.39 7.44
C LYS A 204 -16.92 25.16 8.10
N LEU A 205 -16.27 24.01 7.97
CA LEU A 205 -16.75 22.74 8.51
C LEU A 205 -16.32 22.49 9.97
N THR A 206 -15.40 23.31 10.49
CA THR A 206 -14.91 23.18 11.87
C THR A 206 -15.81 23.93 12.83
N GLU A 207 -16.58 23.19 13.64
CA GLU A 207 -17.54 23.75 14.58
C GLU A 207 -17.68 22.83 15.81
N GLY A 208 -17.50 23.38 17.02
CA GLY A 208 -17.62 22.60 18.25
C GLY A 208 -16.61 21.45 18.32
N ASP A 209 -17.12 20.22 18.36
CA ASP A 209 -16.35 18.96 18.36
C ASP A 209 -16.14 18.37 16.96
N ARG A 210 -16.65 19.04 15.90
CA ARG A 210 -16.46 18.65 14.50
C ARG A 210 -15.25 19.36 13.91
N TYR A 211 -14.43 18.59 13.19
CA TYR A 211 -13.28 19.08 12.44
C TYR A 211 -13.55 19.03 10.95
N GLY A 212 -13.15 20.07 10.22
CA GLY A 212 -13.27 20.12 8.76
C GLY A 212 -12.26 19.26 7.99
N ILE A 213 -11.36 18.58 8.71
CA ILE A 213 -10.33 17.71 8.15
C ILE A 213 -9.90 16.66 9.16
N ALA A 214 -9.59 15.47 8.67
CA ALA A 214 -8.83 14.46 9.38
C ALA A 214 -7.62 14.09 8.54
N TRP A 215 -6.44 14.03 9.17
CA TRP A 215 -5.18 13.72 8.48
C TRP A 215 -4.41 12.64 9.22
N TYR A 216 -3.90 11.65 8.49
CA TYR A 216 -2.95 10.66 9.00
C TYR A 216 -1.53 11.26 9.04
N ASN A 217 -1.14 11.86 10.18
CA ASN A 217 0.16 12.53 10.38
C ASN A 217 1.00 11.88 11.47
N THR A 218 1.13 10.55 11.44
CA THR A 218 1.96 9.83 12.40
C THR A 218 3.43 9.76 11.95
N ARG A 219 4.32 9.53 12.93
CA ARG A 219 5.73 9.18 12.67
C ARG A 219 5.94 7.70 12.35
N LEU A 220 4.90 6.89 12.53
CA LEU A 220 4.93 5.47 12.20
C LEU A 220 4.75 5.30 10.69
N ALA A 221 5.39 4.28 10.12
CA ALA A 221 5.31 3.98 8.70
C ALA A 221 5.63 5.22 7.82
N ASP A 222 4.90 5.39 6.73
CA ASP A 222 4.99 6.45 5.73
C ASP A 222 4.02 7.62 6.00
N GLY A 223 3.40 7.69 7.18
CA GLY A 223 2.24 8.56 7.41
C GLY A 223 2.47 10.04 7.10
N ILE A 224 3.51 10.65 7.69
CA ILE A 224 3.82 12.07 7.43
C ILE A 224 4.24 12.33 5.98
N SER A 225 4.92 11.38 5.33
CA SER A 225 5.32 11.51 3.92
C SER A 225 4.11 11.43 2.99
N MET A 226 3.23 10.44 3.17
CA MET A 226 2.01 10.30 2.38
C MET A 226 1.07 11.49 2.55
N ALA A 227 1.09 12.10 3.73
CA ALA A 227 0.35 13.31 4.02
C ALA A 227 0.88 14.56 3.29
N TRP A 228 2.20 14.76 3.32
CA TRP A 228 2.81 16.01 2.90
C TRP A 228 3.20 16.02 1.42
N LEU A 229 3.65 14.90 0.86
CA LEU A 229 4.14 14.81 -0.52
C LEU A 229 3.12 15.25 -1.59
N PRO A 230 1.80 14.95 -1.47
CA PRO A 230 0.81 15.48 -2.41
C PRO A 230 0.80 17.01 -2.49
N PHE A 231 0.98 17.72 -1.36
CA PHE A 231 1.14 19.17 -1.39
C PHE A 231 2.42 19.56 -2.11
N HIS A 232 3.55 18.98 -1.71
CA HIS A 232 4.87 19.27 -2.26
C HIS A 232 4.87 19.16 -3.79
N TRP A 233 4.41 18.01 -4.31
CA TRP A 233 4.34 17.75 -5.74
C TRP A 233 3.29 18.62 -6.46
N SER A 234 2.17 18.96 -5.81
CA SER A 234 1.16 19.84 -6.43
C SER A 234 1.68 21.26 -6.71
N TYR A 235 2.72 21.70 -6.02
CA TYR A 235 3.42 22.97 -6.30
C TYR A 235 4.54 22.82 -7.34
N GLY A 236 4.69 21.64 -7.95
CA GLY A 236 5.72 21.33 -8.94
C GLY A 236 7.11 21.10 -8.35
N ALA A 237 7.21 20.95 -7.04
CA ALA A 237 8.46 20.58 -6.38
C ALA A 237 8.71 19.06 -6.50
N ASP A 238 9.95 18.66 -6.25
CA ASP A 238 10.38 17.26 -6.29
C ASP A 238 11.24 16.93 -5.07
N ILE A 239 11.45 15.64 -4.79
CA ILE A 239 12.24 15.19 -3.63
C ILE A 239 13.73 14.98 -3.94
N TRP A 240 14.07 14.90 -5.22
CA TRP A 240 15.45 14.92 -5.72
C TRP A 240 15.51 15.55 -7.11
N ASP A 241 16.73 15.89 -7.54
CA ASP A 241 16.99 16.33 -8.91
C ASP A 241 17.28 15.08 -9.77
N TYR A 242 16.58 14.97 -10.91
CA TYR A 242 16.73 13.83 -11.82
C TYR A 242 17.89 14.00 -12.81
N ASP A 243 18.40 15.22 -12.96
CA ASP A 243 19.42 15.57 -13.96
C ASP A 243 20.84 15.60 -13.36
N THR A 244 21.00 15.35 -12.04
CA THR A 244 22.29 15.40 -11.32
C THR A 244 22.51 14.18 -10.43
#